data_AF-A0A418AMG0-F1
#
_entry.id   AF-A0A418AMG0-F1
#
_cell.length_a   1.000
_cell.length_b   1.000
_cell.length_c   1.000
_cell.angle_alpha   90.00
_cell.angle_beta   90.00
_cell.angle_gamma   90.00
#
_symmetry.space_group_name_H-M   'P 1'
#
loop_
_entity.id
_entity.type
_entity.pdbx_description
1 polymer ?
#
loop_
_entity_poly.entity_id
_entity_poly.type
_entity_poly.pdbx_seq_one_letter_code
_entity_poly.pdbx_strand_id
1 'polypeptide(L)'
;GGELVYFGDLGPKSVHLLEYFGHFAGLDPIGASENPATYMLNCIGAGTGGAKIDVDFAAAYMQSNLGNASAIESWSAPVGTKLEL
;
A
#
# COMPACT_ATOMS: atom_id res chain seq x y z
N GLY A 1 6.17 -9.29 -9.47
CA GLY A 1 6.49 -8.28 -8.44
C GLY A 1 6.04 -6.94 -8.96
N GLY A 2 4.88 -6.46 -8.52
CA GLY A 2 4.27 -5.23 -9.01
C GLY A 2 2.84 -5.04 -8.50
N GLU A 3 2.52 -5.65 -7.35
CA GLU A 3 1.18 -5.60 -6.78
C GLU A 3 1.02 -4.38 -5.88
N LEU A 4 -0.11 -3.70 -6.06
CA LEU A 4 -0.42 -2.46 -5.38
C LEU A 4 -1.12 -2.78 -4.06
N VAL A 5 -0.40 -2.60 -2.96
CA VAL A 5 -0.86 -2.96 -1.61
C VAL A 5 -1.42 -1.76 -0.82
N TYR A 6 -1.12 -0.54 -1.29
CA TYR A 6 -1.69 0.69 -0.76
C TYR A 6 -1.54 1.79 -1.81
N PHE A 7 -2.62 2.47 -2.13
CA PHE A 7 -2.63 3.68 -2.95
C PHE A 7 -3.64 4.66 -2.39
N GLY A 8 -3.18 5.85 -2.03
CA GLY A 8 -3.98 6.86 -1.35
C GLY A 8 -3.10 7.93 -0.70
N ASP A 9 -3.76 8.92 -0.11
CA ASP A 9 -3.08 9.96 0.65
C ASP A 9 -2.41 9.35 1.89
N LEU A 10 -1.15 9.69 2.12
CA LEU A 10 -0.41 9.22 3.29
C LEU A 10 -0.80 10.00 4.56
N GLY A 11 -1.27 11.23 4.42
CA GLY A 11 -1.49 12.16 5.52
C GLY A 11 -0.18 12.69 6.12
N PRO A 12 -0.26 13.66 7.04
CA PRO A 12 0.90 14.16 7.75
C PRO A 12 1.57 13.04 8.53
N LYS A 13 2.86 12.82 8.30
CA LYS A 13 3.67 11.72 8.88
C LYS A 13 3.20 10.31 8.50
N SER A 14 2.51 10.15 7.37
CA SER A 14 2.04 8.84 6.89
C SER A 14 1.04 8.15 7.84
N VAL A 15 0.28 8.92 8.61
CA VAL A 15 -0.67 8.39 9.60
C VAL A 15 -1.71 7.47 8.98
N HIS A 16 -2.25 7.80 7.80
CA HIS A 16 -3.28 6.97 7.15
C HIS A 16 -2.73 5.61 6.70
N LEU A 17 -1.48 5.58 6.23
CA LEU A 17 -0.79 4.33 5.91
C LEU A 17 -0.63 3.49 7.18
N LEU A 18 -0.15 4.10 8.27
CA LEU A 18 0.05 3.39 9.54
C LEU A 18 -1.27 2.87 10.13
N GLU A 19 -2.36 3.61 10.01
CA GLU A 19 -3.68 3.14 10.44
C GLU A 19 -4.15 1.96 9.59
N TYR A 20 -4.01 2.02 8.27
CA TYR A 20 -4.36 0.91 7.37
C TYR A 20 -3.59 -0.36 7.71
N PHE A 21 -2.27 -0.27 7.87
CA PHE A 21 -1.45 -1.42 8.28
C PHE A 21 -1.72 -1.85 9.72
N GLY A 22 -2.03 -0.91 10.62
CA GLY A 22 -2.38 -1.20 12.01
C GLY A 22 -3.68 -1.98 12.19
N HIS A 23 -4.54 -2.03 11.17
CA HIS A 23 -5.75 -2.88 11.20
C HIS A 23 -5.44 -4.38 11.04
N PHE A 24 -4.25 -4.75 10.54
CA PHE A 24 -3.87 -6.15 10.39
C PHE A 24 -3.33 -6.71 11.69
N ALA A 25 -4.04 -7.69 12.25
CA ALA A 25 -3.60 -8.39 13.45
C ALA A 25 -2.30 -9.16 13.17
N GLY A 26 -1.25 -8.87 13.96
CA GLY A 26 0.08 -9.50 13.83
C GLY A 26 1.17 -8.57 13.31
N LEU A 27 0.83 -7.34 12.89
CA LEU A 27 1.83 -6.32 12.64
C LEU A 27 2.19 -5.58 13.93
N ASP A 28 3.50 -5.53 14.23
CA ASP A 28 4.04 -4.73 15.32
C ASP A 28 3.95 -3.24 14.96
N PRO A 29 3.66 -2.31 15.88
CA PRO A 29 3.64 -0.88 15.58
C PRO A 29 4.97 -0.39 14.98
N ILE A 30 4.90 0.66 14.16
CA ILE A 30 6.11 1.26 13.59
C ILE A 30 7.02 1.81 14.70
N GLY A 31 8.34 1.61 14.54
CA GLY A 31 9.31 2.23 15.42
C GLY A 31 9.25 3.77 15.35
N ALA A 32 9.44 4.45 16.48
CA ALA A 32 9.33 5.92 16.56
C ALA A 32 10.22 6.71 15.58
N SER A 33 11.30 6.09 15.08
CA SER A 33 12.24 6.66 14.11
C SER A 33 12.28 5.89 12.78
N GLU A 34 11.37 4.93 12.58
CA GLU A 34 11.32 4.12 11.36
C GLU A 34 10.54 4.86 10.27
N ASN A 35 10.98 4.74 9.02
CA ASN A 35 10.29 5.35 7.89
C ASN A 35 9.01 4.54 7.58
N PRO A 36 7.82 5.16 7.53
CA PRO A 36 6.56 4.49 7.21
C PRO A 36 6.59 3.68 5.90
N ALA A 37 7.30 4.16 4.89
CA ALA A 37 7.48 3.43 3.64
C ALA A 37 8.31 2.15 3.83
N THR A 38 9.36 2.21 4.66
CA THR A 38 10.18 1.03 4.99
C THR A 38 9.39 0.02 5.81
N TYR A 39 8.62 0.50 6.79
CA TYR A 39 7.74 -0.34 7.59
C TYR A 39 6.74 -1.11 6.72
N MET A 40 6.06 -0.42 5.80
CA MET A 40 5.17 -1.01 4.81
C MET A 40 5.87 -2.11 3.99
N LEU A 41 7.05 -1.83 3.45
CA LEU A 41 7.82 -2.80 2.65
C LEU A 41 8.17 -4.05 3.46
N ASN A 42 8.56 -3.89 4.72
CA ASN A 42 8.82 -5.01 5.62
C ASN A 42 7.54 -5.78 5.96
N CYS A 43 6.41 -5.11 6.12
CA CYS A 43 5.13 -5.78 6.37
C CYS A 43 4.75 -6.70 5.20
N ILE A 44 4.81 -6.19 3.97
CA ILE A 44 4.45 -6.94 2.76
C ILE A 44 5.54 -7.90 2.26
N GLY A 45 6.68 -7.97 2.95
CA GLY A 45 7.81 -8.82 2.58
C GLY A 45 8.57 -8.42 1.33
N ALA A 46 8.34 -7.19 0.83
CA ALA A 46 9.14 -6.58 -0.22
C ALA A 46 10.43 -5.91 0.32
N GLY A 47 10.54 -5.78 1.66
CA GLY A 47 11.72 -5.28 2.36
C GLY A 47 12.81 -6.33 2.55
N THR A 48 13.88 -5.96 3.23
CA THR A 48 15.04 -6.83 3.49
C THR A 48 14.77 -7.90 4.55
N GLY A 49 13.66 -7.80 5.29
CA GLY A 49 13.33 -8.66 6.43
C GLY A 49 12.36 -9.81 6.17
N GLY A 50 11.85 -9.98 4.95
CA GLY A 50 10.74 -10.92 4.67
C GLY A 50 9.39 -10.44 5.23
N ALA A 51 8.29 -11.08 4.84
CA ALA A 51 6.95 -10.68 5.26
C ALA A 51 6.76 -10.90 6.76
N LYS A 52 6.23 -9.90 7.48
CA LYS A 52 5.97 -10.02 8.92
C LYS A 52 4.83 -10.97 9.25
N ILE A 53 3.85 -11.07 8.35
CA ILE A 53 2.68 -11.93 8.48
C ILE A 53 2.35 -12.57 7.14
N ASP A 54 1.71 -13.74 7.19
CA ASP A 54 1.18 -14.45 6.02
C ASP A 54 -0.17 -13.84 5.62
N VAL A 55 -0.13 -12.61 5.12
CA VAL A 55 -1.31 -11.90 4.60
C VAL A 55 -1.00 -11.39 3.21
N ASP A 56 -1.91 -11.67 2.27
CA ASP A 56 -1.86 -11.11 0.94
C ASP A 56 -2.39 -9.67 0.97
N PHE A 57 -1.50 -8.72 1.22
CA PHE A 57 -1.85 -7.29 1.34
C PHE A 57 -2.45 -6.73 0.05
N ALA A 58 -2.08 -7.27 -1.12
CA ALA A 58 -2.61 -6.85 -2.40
C ALA A 58 -4.09 -7.26 -2.54
N ALA A 59 -4.41 -8.52 -2.25
CA ALA A 59 -5.79 -9.00 -2.23
C ALA A 59 -6.61 -8.30 -1.14
N ALA A 60 -6.05 -8.12 0.06
CA ALA A 60 -6.71 -7.39 1.14
C ALA A 60 -7.02 -5.93 0.72
N TYR A 61 -6.08 -5.27 0.04
CA TYR A 61 -6.27 -3.93 -0.48
C TYR A 61 -7.36 -3.88 -1.56
N MET A 62 -7.35 -4.81 -2.52
CA MET A 62 -8.39 -4.91 -3.56
C MET A 62 -9.79 -5.18 -2.98
N GLN A 63 -9.87 -5.93 -1.88
CA GLN A 63 -11.14 -6.17 -1.17
C GLN A 63 -11.55 -5.01 -0.27
N SER A 64 -10.61 -4.15 0.13
CA SER A 64 -10.87 -2.97 0.95
C SER A 64 -11.55 -1.87 0.14
N ASN A 65 -12.29 -0.99 0.82
CA ASN A 65 -12.91 0.18 0.19
C ASN A 65 -11.89 1.13 -0.49
N LEU A 66 -10.60 1.05 -0.10
CA LEU A 66 -9.50 1.77 -0.72
C LEU A 66 -9.12 1.23 -2.10
N GLY A 67 -9.08 -0.10 -2.28
CA GLY A 67 -8.76 -0.72 -3.57
C GLY A 67 -9.99 -0.99 -4.44
N ASN A 68 -11.17 -1.13 -3.84
CA ASN A 68 -12.46 -1.23 -4.53
C ASN A 68 -12.93 0.14 -5.09
N ALA A 69 -12.19 1.21 -4.84
CA ALA A 69 -12.41 2.45 -5.53
C ALA A 69 -12.28 2.17 -7.04
N SER A 70 -13.37 2.34 -7.78
CA SER A 70 -13.45 2.36 -9.25
C SER A 70 -12.49 3.39 -9.92
N ALA A 71 -11.54 3.93 -9.16
CA ALA A 71 -10.49 4.87 -9.48
C ALA A 71 -9.15 4.18 -9.86
N ILE A 72 -8.84 2.96 -9.42
CA ILE A 72 -7.56 2.33 -9.81
C ILE A 72 -7.53 2.09 -11.32
N GLU A 73 -8.67 1.72 -11.93
CA GLU A 73 -8.79 1.56 -13.37
C GLU A 73 -8.68 2.91 -14.12
N SER A 74 -9.15 4.00 -13.52
CA SER A 74 -9.07 5.34 -14.13
C SER A 74 -7.67 5.98 -14.04
N TRP A 75 -6.77 5.45 -13.18
CA TRP A 75 -5.39 5.93 -12.99
C TRP A 75 -4.32 4.91 -13.43
N SER A 76 -4.70 3.65 -13.67
CA SER A 76 -3.82 2.59 -14.20
C SER A 76 -3.88 2.49 -15.72
N ALA A 77 -4.76 3.24 -16.38
CA ALA A 77 -4.63 3.48 -17.80
C ALA A 77 -3.36 4.33 -18.04
N PRO A 78 -2.43 3.94 -18.94
CA PRO A 78 -1.45 4.91 -19.40
C PRO A 78 -2.26 6.09 -19.94
N VAL A 79 -1.99 7.30 -19.47
CA VAL A 79 -2.49 8.49 -20.11
C VAL A 79 -2.00 8.42 -21.55
N GLY A 80 -2.87 7.92 -22.42
CA GLY A 80 -2.64 7.83 -23.84
C GLY A 80 -2.57 9.27 -24.29
N THR A 81 -1.36 9.82 -24.31
CA THR A 81 -1.02 10.98 -25.10
C THR A 81 -1.36 10.57 -26.53
N LYS A 82 -2.60 10.87 -26.94
CA LYS A 82 -2.98 10.90 -28.33
C LYS A 82 -2.12 12.02 -28.90
N LEU A 83 -0.96 11.65 -29.42
CA LEU A 83 -0.20 12.49 -30.33
C LEU A 83 -1.12 12.66 -31.54
N GLU A 84 -1.88 13.74 -31.52
CA GLU A 84 -2.66 14.17 -32.68
C GLU A 84 -1.62 14.53 -33.76
N LEU A 85 -1.64 13.75 -34.83
CA LEU A 85 -0.87 13.95 -36.07
C LEU A 85 -1.41 15.15 -36.85
#